data_AF-A0A924X3G7-F1
#
_entry.id   AF-A0A924X3G7-F1
#
_cell.length_a   1.000
_cell.length_b   1.000
_cell.length_c   1.000
_cell.angle_alpha   90.00
_cell.angle_beta   90.00
_cell.angle_gamma   90.00
#
_symmetry.space_group_name_H-M   'P 1'
#
loop_
_entity.id
_entity.type
_entity.pdbx_description
1 polymer ?
#
loop_
_entity_poly.entity_id
_entity_poly.type
_entity_poly.pdbx_seq_one_letter_code
_entity_poly.pdbx_strand_id
1 'polypeptide(L)' 'MGNYKQLSIEERSVIQAQLTLGFKPSWIAVGLGRSVSTIGRASLQWVSKRETWT' A
#
# COMPACT_ATOMS: atom_id res chain seq x y z
N MET A 1 -1.34 13.76 18.25
CA MET A 1 -1.36 12.46 17.54
C MET A 1 -1.92 12.70 16.15
N GLY A 2 -1.10 12.57 15.11
CA GLY A 2 -1.46 12.97 13.75
C GLY A 2 -2.64 12.18 13.21
N ASN A 3 -3.59 12.89 12.57
CA ASN A 3 -4.69 12.33 11.81
C ASN A 3 -4.14 11.47 10.65
N TYR A 4 -3.84 10.20 10.92
CA TYR A 4 -3.51 9.24 9.88
C TYR A 4 -4.76 8.95 9.08
N LYS A 5 -4.92 9.63 7.93
CA LYS A 5 -5.99 9.34 6.99
C LYS A 5 -5.79 7.94 6.43
N GLN A 6 -6.57 6.98 6.95
CA GLN A 6 -6.57 5.61 6.46
C GLN A 6 -6.81 5.58 4.95
N LEU A 7 -6.17 4.61 4.28
CA LEU A 7 -6.40 4.34 2.87
C LEU A 7 -7.83 3.80 2.71
N SER A 8 -8.58 4.36 1.77
CA SER A 8 -9.89 3.85 1.37
C SER A 8 -9.76 2.44 0.78
N ILE A 9 -10.88 1.73 0.67
CA ILE A 9 -10.91 0.40 0.06
C ILE A 9 -10.40 0.44 -1.39
N GLU A 10 -10.72 1.52 -2.12
CA GLU A 10 -10.30 1.74 -3.51
C GLU A 10 -8.80 1.98 -3.60
N GLU A 11 -8.25 2.86 -2.75
CA GLU A 11 -6.81 3.11 -2.69
C GLU A 11 -6.05 1.81 -2.39
N ARG A 12 -6.56 0.98 -1.46
CA ARG A 12 -5.96 -0.32 -1.15
C ARG A 12 -5.98 -1.28 -2.33
N SER A 13 -7.09 -1.33 -3.07
CA SER A 13 -7.21 -2.17 -4.28
C SER A 13 -6.24 -1.72 -5.39
N VAL A 14 -6.10 -0.41 -5.61
CA VAL A 14 -5.15 0.14 -6.59
C VAL A 14 -3.72 -0.18 -6.18
N ILE A 15 -3.36 0.03 -4.91
CA ILE A 15 -2.04 -0.31 -4.39
C ILE A 15 -1.75 -1.80 -4.57
N GLN A 16 -2.71 -2.66 -4.24
CA GLN A 16 -2.57 -4.11 -4.38
C GLN A 16 -2.35 -4.52 -5.84
N ALA A 17 -3.14 -3.98 -6.77
CA ALA A 17 -2.99 -4.27 -8.20
C ALA A 17 -1.62 -3.81 -8.72
N GLN A 18 -1.20 -2.59 -8.37
CA GLN A 18 0.08 -2.04 -8.82
C GLN A 18 1.29 -2.78 -8.21
N LEU A 19 1.22 -3.17 -6.93
CA LEU A 19 2.25 -4.02 -6.31
C LEU A 19 2.31 -5.41 -6.96
N THR A 20 1.17 -5.99 -7.33
CA THR A 20 1.09 -7.30 -8.00
C THR A 20 1.70 -7.24 -9.40
N LEU A 21 1.54 -6.11 -10.09
CA LEU A 21 2.17 -5.82 -11.38
C LEU A 21 3.67 -5.47 -11.26
N GLY A 22 4.23 -5.42 -10.05
CA GLY A 22 5.66 -5.16 -9.81
C GLY A 22 6.04 -3.67 -9.73
N PHE A 23 5.08 -2.75 -9.64
CA PHE A 23 5.39 -1.33 -9.48
C PHE A 23 6.02 -1.04 -8.11
N LYS A 24 7.00 -0.13 -8.11
CA LYS A 24 7.66 0.33 -6.88
C LYS A 24 6.70 1.14 -6.01
N PRO A 25 6.66 0.94 -4.68
CA PRO A 25 5.79 1.69 -3.76
C PRO A 25 5.93 3.21 -3.85
N SER A 26 7.12 3.71 -4.20
CA SER A 26 7.37 5.13 -4.41
C SER A 26 6.59 5.71 -5.59
N TRP A 27 6.42 4.95 -6.67
CA TRP A 27 5.66 5.38 -7.85
C TRP A 27 4.16 5.37 -7.57
N ILE A 28 3.69 4.34 -6.88
CA ILE A 28 2.31 4.20 -6.41
C ILE A 28 1.94 5.37 -5.50
N ALA A 29 2.85 5.75 -4.58
CA ALA A 29 2.68 6.88 -3.68
C ALA A 29 2.50 8.21 -4.43
N VAL A 30 3.33 8.45 -5.45
CA VAL A 30 3.23 9.64 -6.31
C VAL A 30 1.89 9.66 -7.06
N GLY A 31 1.48 8.53 -7.66
CA GLY A 31 0.22 8.44 -8.40
C GLY A 31 -1.04 8.63 -7.55
N LEU A 32 -0.97 8.27 -6.26
CA LEU A 32 -2.08 8.42 -5.30
C LEU A 32 -2.01 9.72 -4.49
N GLY A 33 -0.98 10.55 -4.67
CA GLY A 33 -0.76 11.74 -3.84
C GLY A 33 -0.59 11.41 -2.35
N ARG A 34 -0.05 10.23 -2.02
CA ARG A 34 0.13 9.74 -0.65
C ARG A 34 1.61 9.66 -0.28
N SER A 35 1.91 9.74 1.01
CA SER A 35 3.26 9.51 1.51
C SER A 35 3.71 8.07 1.25
N VAL A 36 4.96 7.89 0.84
CA VAL A 36 5.63 6.59 0.66
C VAL A 36 5.54 5.75 1.94
N SER A 37 5.59 6.37 3.12
CA SER A 37 5.48 5.67 4.42
C SER A 37 4.08 5.09 4.68
N THR A 38 3.05 5.66 4.05
CA THR A 38 1.68 5.14 4.12
C THR A 38 1.53 3.91 3.23
N ILE A 39 2.07 3.97 2.02
CA ILE A 39 2.09 2.83 1.09
C ILE A 39 2.98 1.70 1.63
N GLY A 40 4.15 2.03 2.20
CA GLY A 40 5.07 1.05 2.78
C GLY A 40 4.46 0.26 3.94
N ARG A 41 3.70 0.92 4.83
CA ARG A 41 2.95 0.23 5.90
C ARG A 41 1.86 -0.69 5.36
N ALA A 42 1.15 -0.27 4.31
CA ALA A 42 0.20 -1.14 3.64
C ALA A 42 0.92 -2.37 3.06
N SER A 43 2.00 -2.16 2.30
CA SER A 43 2.80 -3.24 1.71
C SER A 43 3.32 -4.26 2.74
N LEU A 44 3.85 -3.80 3.88
CA LEU A 44 4.30 -4.69 4.97
C LEU A 44 3.15 -5.53 5.55
N GLN A 45 1.99 -4.92 5.76
CA GLN A 45 0.79 -5.65 6.21
C GLN A 45 0.35 -6.72 5.18
N TRP A 46 0.52 -6.46 3.89
CA TRP A 46 0.21 -7.43 2.83
C TRP A 46 1.23 -8.57 2.75
N VAL A 47 2.53 -8.29 2.91
CA VAL A 47 3.57 -9.34 2.94
C VAL A 47 3.32 -10.29 4.11
N SER A 48 3.05 -9.76 5.29
CA SER A 48 2.74 -10.57 6.48
C SER A 48 1.49 -11.45 6.29
N LYS A 49 0.47 -10.99 5.54
CA LYS A 49 -0.72 -11.80 5.22
C LYS A 49 -0.49 -12.90 4.18
N ARG A 50 0.57 -12.81 3.36
CA ARG A 50 0.90 -13.85 2.37
C ARG A 50 1.71 -14.99 2.97
N GLU A 51 2.44 -14.73 4.06
CA GLU A 51 3.24 -15.74 4.79
C GLU A 51 2.38 -16.62 5.72
N THR A 52 1.11 -16.29 5.93
CA THR A 52 0.18 -17.07 6.77
C THR A 52 -0.71 -18.04 5.99
N TRP A 53 -0.48 -18.19 4.67
CA TRP A 53 -1.18 -19.14 3.79
C TRP A 53 -0.20 -20.13 3.13
N THR A 54 0.85 -20.50 3.85
CA THR A 54 1.77 -21.61 3.53
C THR A 54 1.92 -22.48 4.76
#